data_AF-A0A1I7SPE3-F1
#
_entry.id   AF-A0A1I7SPE3-F1
#
_cell.length_a   1.000
_cell.length_b   1.000
_cell.length_c   1.000
_cell.angle_alpha   90.00
_cell.angle_beta   90.00
_cell.angle_gamma   90.00
#
_symmetry.space_group_name_H-M   'P 1'
#
loop_
_entity.id
_entity.type
_entity.pdbx_description
1 polymer ?
#
loop_
_entity_poly.entity_id
_entity_poly.type
_entity_poly.pdbx_seq_one_letter_code
_entity_poly.pdbx_strand_id
1 'polypeptide(L)' 'MQNETLTVQLVVVPELNGAKTATYQVNEILDAAKAKGWDIKGIWLQITSPLSWDKSTARNVYFIQEFVREAN' A
#
# COMPACT_ATOMS: atom_id res chain seq x y z
N MET A 1 -15.71 -29.66 1.81
CA MET A 1 -14.52 -29.02 1.20
C MET A 1 -14.15 -27.86 2.11
N GLN A 2 -12.97 -27.89 2.73
CA GLN A 2 -12.46 -26.74 3.47
C GLN A 2 -12.10 -25.69 2.41
N ASN A 3 -12.80 -24.55 2.39
CA ASN A 3 -12.35 -23.41 1.60
C ASN A 3 -11.09 -22.90 2.29
N GLU A 4 -9.92 -23.23 1.74
CA GLU A 4 -8.67 -22.67 2.23
C GLU A 4 -8.60 -21.20 1.79
N THR A 5 -8.72 -20.29 2.75
CA THR A 5 -8.46 -18.87 2.53
C THR A 5 -6.97 -18.70 2.25
N LEU A 6 -6.62 -18.09 1.11
CA LEU A 6 -5.23 -17.82 0.77
C LEU A 6 -4.73 -16.63 1.62
N THR A 7 -3.80 -16.89 2.52
CA THR A 7 -3.10 -15.84 3.27
C THR A 7 -1.89 -15.32 2.49
N VAL A 8 -1.80 -14.00 2.31
CA VAL A 8 -0.76 -13.35 1.50
C VAL A 8 -0.01 -12.26 2.26
N GLN A 9 1.22 -11.97 1.82
CA GLN A 9 1.93 -10.73 2.12
C GLN A 9 2.05 -9.92 0.84
N LEU A 10 1.71 -8.64 0.91
CA LEU A 10 1.70 -7.76 -0.25
C LEU A 10 2.88 -6.80 -0.17
N VAL A 11 3.64 -6.70 -1.26
CA VAL A 11 4.70 -5.70 -1.43
C VAL A 11 4.21 -4.67 -2.42
N VAL A 12 4.21 -3.40 -2.01
CA VAL A 12 3.59 -2.28 -2.73
C VAL A 12 4.67 -1.30 -3.15
N VAL A 13 4.77 -1.03 -4.45
CA VAL A 13 5.53 0.10 -4.95
C VAL A 13 4.58 1.30 -5.00
N PRO A 14 4.76 2.33 -4.16
CA PRO A 14 3.82 3.44 -4.09
C PRO A 14 4.00 4.44 -5.21
N GLU A 15 2.90 5.12 -5.57
CA GLU A 15 2.92 6.21 -6.53
C GLU A 15 2.70 7.56 -5.81
N LEU A 16 3.79 8.22 -5.42
CA LEU A 16 3.72 9.45 -4.60
C LEU A 16 3.35 10.70 -5.40
N ASN A 17 3.65 10.71 -6.69
CA ASN A 17 3.46 11.85 -7.57
C ASN A 17 2.13 11.78 -8.33
N GLY A 18 1.40 10.68 -8.19
CA GLY A 18 0.09 10.49 -8.79
C GLY A 18 -1.02 11.33 -8.13
N ALA A 19 -2.20 11.27 -8.74
CA ALA A 19 -3.40 11.95 -8.24
C ALA A 19 -4.00 11.28 -6.99
N LYS A 20 -3.66 10.02 -6.71
CA LYS A 20 -4.23 9.23 -5.63
C LYS A 20 -3.45 9.42 -4.33
N THR A 21 -4.17 9.74 -3.26
CA THR A 21 -3.59 9.86 -1.92
C THR A 21 -3.08 8.50 -1.40
N ALA A 22 -2.22 8.51 -0.39
CA ALA A 22 -1.73 7.28 0.26
C ALA A 22 -2.89 6.41 0.77
N THR A 23 -3.85 7.03 1.47
CA THR A 23 -5.08 6.37 1.95
C THR A 23 -5.85 5.70 0.83
N TYR A 24 -6.01 6.39 -0.32
CA TYR A 24 -6.70 5.81 -1.46
C TYR A 24 -5.98 4.57 -2.01
N GLN A 25 -4.64 4.64 -2.12
CA GLN A 25 -3.83 3.51 -2.59
C GLN A 25 -3.94 2.29 -1.66
N VAL A 26 -3.94 2.50 -0.34
CA VAL A 26 -4.14 1.40 0.64
C VAL A 26 -5.52 0.80 0.50
N ASN A 27 -6.57 1.62 0.43
CA ASN A 27 -7.94 1.11 0.29
C ASN A 27 -8.14 0.30 -1.00
N GLU A 28 -7.55 0.70 -2.13
CA GLU A 28 -7.58 -0.11 -3.35
C GLU A 28 -6.94 -1.49 -3.19
N ILE A 29 -5.85 -1.57 -2.42
CA ILE A 29 -5.17 -2.84 -2.13
C ILE A 29 -6.08 -3.75 -1.28
N LEU A 30 -6.69 -3.18 -0.23
CA LEU A 30 -7.60 -3.91 0.66
C LEU A 30 -8.84 -4.40 -0.10
N ASP A 31 -9.44 -3.54 -0.92
CA ASP A 31 -10.59 -3.88 -1.75
C ASP A 31 -10.26 -4.97 -2.78
N ALA A 32 -9.08 -4.87 -3.42
CA ALA A 32 -8.62 -5.88 -4.37
C ALA A 32 -8.39 -7.24 -3.69
N ALA A 33 -7.82 -7.27 -2.47
CA ALA A 33 -7.62 -8.51 -1.73
C ALA A 33 -8.95 -9.12 -1.27
N LYS A 34 -9.87 -8.29 -0.76
CA LYS A 34 -11.22 -8.70 -0.38
C LYS A 34 -11.98 -9.30 -1.56
N ALA A 35 -11.93 -8.66 -2.72
CA ALA A 35 -12.57 -9.16 -3.95
C ALA A 35 -12.00 -10.51 -4.39
N LYS A 36 -10.76 -10.83 -4.03
CA LYS A 36 -10.10 -12.12 -4.31
C LYS A 36 -10.26 -13.16 -3.20
N GLY A 37 -10.91 -12.81 -2.09
CA GLY A 37 -11.02 -13.69 -0.92
C GLY A 37 -9.68 -13.97 -0.24
N TRP A 38 -8.73 -13.04 -0.33
CA TRP A 38 -7.41 -13.16 0.30
C TRP A 38 -7.44 -12.63 1.74
N ASP A 39 -6.74 -13.33 2.62
CA ASP A 39 -6.42 -12.86 3.95
C ASP A 39 -5.06 -12.16 3.92
N ILE A 40 -5.02 -10.87 4.24
CA ILE A 40 -3.77 -10.10 4.21
C ILE A 40 -3.08 -10.24 5.57
N LYS A 41 -1.90 -10.84 5.57
CA LYS A 41 -1.04 -10.93 6.75
C LYS A 41 -0.20 -9.68 7.00
N GLY A 42 0.08 -8.91 5.94
CA GLY A 42 0.84 -7.68 6.03
C GLY A 42 1.02 -6.99 4.68
N ILE A 43 1.14 -5.67 4.74
CA ILE A 43 1.42 -4.79 3.60
C ILE A 43 2.79 -4.16 3.84
N TRP A 44 3.69 -4.33 2.88
CA TRP A 44 5.04 -3.80 2.92
C TRP A 44 5.22 -2.75 1.84
N LEU A 45 5.58 -1.54 2.25
CA LEU A 45 5.88 -0.44 1.33
C LEU A 45 7.31 -0.57 0.80
N GLN A 46 7.46 -0.78 -0.51
CA GLN A 46 8.76 -0.85 -1.17
C GLN A 46 9.19 0.53 -1.64
N ILE A 47 10.23 1.08 -1.02
CA ILE A 47 10.84 2.36 -1.40
C ILE A 47 11.82 2.11 -2.54
N THR A 48 11.37 2.26 -3.79
CA THR A 48 12.23 2.15 -4.98
C THR A 48 12.63 3.53 -5.47
N SER A 49 13.92 3.73 -5.76
CA SER A 49 14.45 4.93 -6.43
C SER A 49 13.94 6.25 -5.84
N PRO A 50 14.33 6.65 -4.62
CA PRO A 50 13.88 7.89 -4.00
C PRO A 50 14.19 9.16 -4.84
N LEU A 51 15.09 9.05 -5.81
CA LEU A 51 15.38 10.11 -6.79
C LEU A 51 14.21 10.42 -7.74
N SER A 52 13.27 9.48 -7.95
CA SER A 52 12.07 9.69 -8.77
C SER A 52 10.86 10.17 -7.98
N TRP A 53 10.98 10.26 -6.65
CA TRP A 53 9.92 10.79 -5.79
C TRP A 53 9.89 12.32 -5.85
N ASP A 54 8.85 12.92 -5.29
CA ASP A 54 8.78 14.38 -5.14
C ASP A 54 10.05 14.89 -4.46
N LYS A 55 10.57 16.05 -4.89
CA LYS A 55 11.78 16.65 -4.28
C LYS A 55 11.52 17.12 -2.85
N SER A 56 10.26 17.28 -2.46
CA SER A 56 9.84 17.62 -1.11
C SER A 56 9.91 16.41 -0.19
N THR A 57 10.99 16.35 0.60
CA THR A 57 11.13 15.36 1.68
C THR A 57 9.93 15.36 2.62
N ALA A 58 9.39 16.53 2.95
CA ALA A 58 8.24 16.65 3.84
C ALA A 58 6.99 15.96 3.25
N ARG A 59 6.75 16.12 1.94
CA ARG A 59 5.64 15.45 1.26
C ARG A 59 5.83 13.93 1.24
N ASN A 60 7.05 13.46 0.99
CA ASN A 60 7.36 12.03 0.97
C ASN A 60 7.16 11.38 2.34
N VAL A 61 7.65 12.04 3.41
CA VAL A 61 7.45 11.58 4.79
C VAL A 61 5.97 11.54 5.15
N TYR A 62 5.23 12.60 4.80
CA TYR A 62 3.78 12.66 5.04
C TYR A 62 3.05 11.52 4.32
N PHE A 63 3.38 11.26 3.05
CA PHE A 63 2.80 10.14 2.31
C PHE A 63 3.05 8.80 3.00
N ILE A 64 4.28 8.52 3.42
CA ILE A 64 4.63 7.26 4.11
C ILE A 64 3.85 7.13 5.44
N GLN A 65 3.76 8.22 6.21
CA GLN A 65 3.02 8.21 7.47
C GLN A 65 1.53 7.91 7.28
N GLU A 66 0.91 8.55 6.28
CA GLU A 66 -0.50 8.30 5.94
C GLU A 66 -0.70 6.86 5.44
N PHE A 67 0.21 6.35 4.60
CA PHE A 67 0.16 4.96 4.12
C PHE A 67 0.23 3.97 5.28
N VAL A 68 1.21 4.11 6.17
CA VAL A 68 1.40 3.22 7.32
C VAL A 68 0.24 3.33 8.30
N ARG A 69 -0.33 4.52 8.50
CA ARG A 69 -1.50 4.70 9.36
C ARG A 69 -2.71 3.96 8.83
N GLU A 70 -2.97 4.02 7.52
CA GLU A 70 -4.13 3.37 6.90
C GLU A 70 -3.96 1.85 6.80
N ALA A 71 -2.73 1.35 6.67
CA ALA A 71 -2.44 -0.07 6.51
C ALA A 71 -2.44 -0.88 7.82
N ASN A 72 -2.61 -0.23 8.98
CA ASN A 72 -2.68 -0.84 10.32
C ASN A 72 -4.09 -0.77 10.89
#